data_AF-A0A0T2M7K4-F1
#
_entry.id   AF-A0A0T2M7K4-F1
#
_cell.length_a   1.000
_cell.length_b   1.000
_cell.length_c   1.000
_cell.angle_alpha   90.00
_cell.angle_beta   90.00
_cell.angle_gamma   90.00
#
_symmetry.space_group_name_H-M   'P 1'
#
loop_
_entity.id
_entity.type
_entity.pdbx_description
1 polymer ?
#
loop_
_entity_poly.entity_id
_entity_poly.type
_entity_poly.pdbx_seq_one_letter_code
_entity_poly.pdbx_strand_id
1 'polypeptide(L)'
;MVEPRSADEGVLATLSRAKALIESHDFDSAVQVYFQLLKTELSGPLRGEVLTNLGAALCLLGRSETGPLAQARLDQAHHLLVSALPFRSRIQAPAAWATTRANLAMVHLARYQAGGDRDELLSGHLALDGIEQALSHTGETALRDWATAIRDQLIDLRERRRERR
;
A
#
# COMPACT_ATOMS: atom_id res chain seq x y z
N MET A 1 8.00 21.05 30.84
CA MET A 1 6.67 20.83 30.22
C MET A 1 6.80 19.57 29.38
N VAL A 2 6.42 18.41 29.92
CA VAL A 2 6.60 17.08 29.30
C VAL A 2 5.26 16.37 29.39
N GLU A 3 4.46 16.45 28.33
CA GLU A 3 3.41 15.45 28.03
C GLU A 3 3.38 15.07 26.54
N PRO A 4 4.46 14.53 25.94
CA PRO A 4 4.37 13.89 24.63
C PRO A 4 3.88 12.43 24.70
N ARG A 5 3.97 11.78 25.88
CA ARG A 5 3.78 10.32 25.99
C ARG A 5 2.32 9.87 25.92
N SER A 6 1.35 10.66 26.42
CA SER A 6 -0.08 10.28 26.39
C SER A 6 -0.72 10.48 25.00
N ALA A 7 -0.26 11.47 24.23
CA ALA A 7 -0.72 11.70 22.86
C ALA A 7 -0.28 10.57 21.92
N ASP A 8 0.97 10.12 22.05
CA ASP A 8 1.51 9.00 21.27
C ASP A 8 0.81 7.67 21.61
N GLU A 9 0.48 7.42 22.88
CA GLU A 9 -0.29 6.23 23.29
C GLU A 9 -1.70 6.21 22.68
N GLY A 10 -2.38 7.37 22.64
CA GLY A 10 -3.70 7.49 22.00
C GLY A 10 -3.66 7.26 20.48
N VAL A 11 -2.61 7.77 19.81
CA VAL A 11 -2.37 7.53 18.38
C VAL A 11 -2.12 6.05 18.10
N LEU A 12 -1.28 5.39 18.90
CA LEU A 12 -0.97 3.96 18.73
C LEU A 12 -2.19 3.05 18.97
N ALA A 13 -3.03 3.37 19.96
CA ALA A 13 -4.28 2.65 20.21
C ALA A 13 -5.24 2.79 19.03
N THR A 14 -5.38 4.01 18.50
CA THR A 14 -6.24 4.28 17.33
C THR A 14 -5.72 3.59 16.07
N LEU A 15 -4.40 3.60 15.85
CA LEU A 15 -3.74 2.88 14.75
C LEU A 15 -3.98 1.37 14.85
N SER A 16 -3.86 0.80 16.05
CA SER A 16 -4.11 -0.63 16.29
C SER A 16 -5.56 -1.00 15.99
N ARG A 17 -6.52 -0.17 16.44
CA ARG A 17 -7.94 -0.33 16.07
C ARG A 17 -8.16 -0.26 14.56
N ALA A 18 -7.52 0.68 13.86
CA ALA A 18 -7.65 0.81 12.41
C ALA A 18 -7.13 -0.44 11.68
N LYS A 19 -6.03 -1.04 12.14
CA LYS A 19 -5.50 -2.29 11.58
C LYS A 19 -6.46 -3.46 11.78
N ALA A 20 -7.07 -3.57 12.95
CA ALA A 20 -8.08 -4.61 13.20
C ALA A 20 -9.29 -4.51 12.25
N LEU A 21 -9.67 -3.29 11.84
CA LEU A 21 -10.72 -3.10 10.83
C LEU A 21 -10.30 -3.62 9.45
N ILE A 22 -9.03 -3.49 9.07
CA ILE A 22 -8.50 -4.11 7.84
C ILE A 22 -8.57 -5.63 7.92
N GLU A 23 -8.19 -6.22 9.05
CA GLU A 23 -8.26 -7.67 9.27
C GLU A 23 -9.70 -8.19 9.19
N SER A 24 -10.65 -7.43 9.72
CA SER A 24 -12.09 -7.73 9.62
C SER A 24 -12.71 -7.36 8.27
N HIS A 25 -11.92 -6.92 7.30
CA HIS A 25 -12.36 -6.48 5.97
C HIS A 25 -13.33 -5.28 5.97
N ASP A 26 -13.36 -4.50 7.05
CA ASP A 26 -14.13 -3.25 7.14
C ASP A 26 -13.24 -2.06 6.68
N PHE A 27 -13.03 -2.01 5.38
CA PHE A 27 -12.12 -1.05 4.77
C PHE A 27 -12.65 0.39 4.83
N ASP A 28 -13.97 0.60 4.69
CA ASP A 28 -14.56 1.93 4.78
C ASP A 28 -14.35 2.56 6.16
N SER A 29 -14.61 1.80 7.25
CA SER A 29 -14.33 2.29 8.60
C SER A 29 -12.83 2.52 8.83
N ALA A 30 -11.97 1.61 8.34
CA ALA A 30 -10.52 1.77 8.45
C ALA A 30 -10.02 3.06 7.77
N VAL A 31 -10.52 3.33 6.55
CA VAL A 31 -10.23 4.56 5.79
C VAL A 31 -10.61 5.79 6.59
N GLN A 32 -11.80 5.81 7.18
CA GLN A 32 -12.25 6.95 8.00
C GLN A 32 -11.31 7.19 9.19
N VAL A 33 -10.92 6.15 9.91
CA VAL A 33 -10.02 6.26 11.08
C VAL A 33 -8.64 6.77 10.66
N TYR A 34 -8.07 6.23 9.57
CA TYR A 34 -6.77 6.70 9.08
C TYR A 34 -6.80 8.16 8.60
N PHE A 35 -7.89 8.61 7.97
CA PHE A 35 -8.04 10.03 7.61
C PHE A 35 -8.08 10.93 8.85
N GLN A 36 -8.70 10.51 9.95
CA GLN A 36 -8.65 11.29 11.19
C GLN A 36 -7.26 11.32 11.78
N LEU A 37 -6.52 10.20 11.76
CA LEU A 37 -5.13 10.15 12.22
C LEU A 37 -4.21 11.08 11.41
N LEU A 38 -4.41 11.21 10.10
CA LEU A 38 -3.58 12.12 9.29
C LEU A 38 -3.77 13.61 9.62
N LYS A 39 -4.87 13.96 10.29
CA LYS A 39 -5.14 15.34 10.76
C LYS A 39 -4.45 15.65 12.08
N THR A 40 -3.96 14.65 12.81
CA THR A 40 -3.20 14.86 14.04
C THR A 40 -1.72 15.03 13.73
N GLU A 41 -0.96 15.50 14.73
CA GLU A 41 0.50 15.46 14.64
C GLU A 41 0.96 14.01 14.72
N LEU A 42 1.78 13.60 13.75
CA LEU A 42 2.36 12.26 13.67
C LEU A 42 3.86 12.40 13.44
N SER A 43 4.64 11.57 14.13
CA SER A 43 6.06 11.41 13.80
C SER A 43 6.23 10.89 12.36
N GLY A 44 7.38 11.14 11.74
CA GLY A 44 7.66 10.68 10.37
C GLY A 44 7.36 9.19 10.14
N PRO A 45 7.89 8.27 10.97
CA PRO A 45 7.61 6.84 10.84
C PRO A 45 6.13 6.48 10.96
N LEU A 46 5.40 7.06 11.92
CA LEU A 46 3.96 6.83 12.10
C LEU A 46 3.15 7.40 10.93
N ARG A 47 3.54 8.58 10.43
CA ARG A 47 2.92 9.16 9.23
C ARG A 47 3.09 8.25 8.03
N GLY A 48 4.29 7.71 7.82
CA GLY A 48 4.56 6.70 6.79
C GLY A 48 3.65 5.48 6.93
N GLU A 49 3.37 5.04 8.15
CA GLU A 49 2.50 3.89 8.41
C GLU A 49 1.04 4.14 8.14
N VAL A 50 0.52 5.26 8.63
CA VAL A 50 -0.87 5.65 8.37
C VAL A 50 -1.09 5.82 6.86
N LEU A 51 -0.15 6.46 6.15
CA LEU A 51 -0.23 6.62 4.70
C LEU A 51 -0.20 5.26 3.97
N THR A 52 0.70 4.34 4.35
CA THR A 52 0.77 3.00 3.75
C THR A 52 -0.53 2.23 3.94
N ASN A 53 -1.07 2.21 5.17
CA ASN A 53 -2.26 1.42 5.47
C ASN A 53 -3.54 2.01 4.88
N LEU A 54 -3.67 3.34 4.87
CA LEU A 54 -4.77 4.02 4.19
C LEU A 54 -4.75 3.75 2.68
N GLY A 55 -3.57 3.83 2.06
CA GLY A 55 -3.41 3.51 0.65
C GLY A 55 -3.79 2.06 0.33
N ALA A 56 -3.41 1.11 1.18
CA ALA A 56 -3.82 -0.29 1.03
C ALA A 56 -5.35 -0.47 1.14
N ALA A 57 -5.98 0.16 2.13
CA ALA A 57 -7.43 0.10 2.32
C ALA A 57 -8.20 0.65 1.11
N LEU A 58 -7.77 1.81 0.59
CA LEU A 58 -8.35 2.42 -0.61
C LEU A 58 -8.13 1.57 -1.86
N CYS A 59 -6.97 0.90 -1.98
CA CYS A 59 -6.72 -0.04 -3.06
C CYS A 59 -7.69 -1.23 -3.02
N LEU A 60 -7.92 -1.79 -1.83
CA LEU A 60 -8.84 -2.92 -1.66
C LEU A 60 -10.28 -2.53 -2.00
N LEU A 61 -10.71 -1.35 -1.53
CA LEU A 61 -12.00 -0.78 -1.90
C LEU A 61 -12.14 -0.55 -3.41
N GLY A 62 -11.15 0.11 -4.03
CA GLY A 62 -11.15 0.38 -5.47
C GLY A 62 -11.20 -0.89 -6.33
N ARG A 63 -10.61 -2.00 -5.86
CA ARG A 63 -10.69 -3.31 -6.53
C ARG A 63 -12.07 -3.96 -6.45
N SER A 64 -12.84 -3.66 -5.41
CA SER A 64 -14.22 -4.18 -5.24
C SER A 64 -15.27 -3.38 -5.99
N GLU A 65 -14.90 -2.24 -6.58
CA GLU A 65 -15.80 -1.30 -7.22
C GLU A 65 -15.59 -1.22 -8.73
N THR A 66 -16.46 -0.46 -9.41
CA THR A 66 -16.39 -0.24 -10.85
C THR A 66 -16.56 1.23 -11.20
N GLY A 67 -16.02 1.62 -12.36
CA GLY A 67 -16.24 2.95 -12.92
C GLY A 67 -15.48 4.06 -12.17
N PRO A 68 -16.01 5.31 -12.18
CA PRO A 68 -15.28 6.49 -11.69
C PRO A 68 -14.91 6.42 -10.20
N LEU A 69 -15.72 5.77 -9.37
CA LEU A 69 -15.45 5.65 -7.94
C LEU A 69 -14.22 4.76 -7.68
N ALA A 70 -14.12 3.63 -8.38
CA ALA A 70 -12.96 2.76 -8.32
C ALA A 70 -11.69 3.50 -8.74
N GLN A 71 -11.75 4.25 -9.85
CA GLN A 71 -10.63 5.06 -10.34
C GLN A 71 -10.18 6.09 -9.29
N ALA A 72 -11.12 6.86 -8.73
CA ALA A 72 -10.80 7.86 -7.72
C ALA A 72 -10.13 7.26 -6.47
N ARG A 73 -10.58 6.09 -6.01
CA ARG A 73 -9.96 5.39 -4.87
C ARG A 73 -8.58 4.86 -5.19
N LEU A 74 -8.37 4.28 -6.37
CA LEU A 74 -7.06 3.82 -6.82
C LEU A 74 -6.07 4.98 -7.00
N ASP A 75 -6.54 6.13 -7.48
CA ASP A 75 -5.72 7.33 -7.61
C ASP A 75 -5.28 7.88 -6.27
N GLN A 76 -6.21 7.95 -5.33
CA GLN A 76 -5.90 8.35 -3.98
C GLN A 76 -4.95 7.36 -3.29
N ALA A 77 -5.15 6.05 -3.48
CA ALA A 77 -4.26 5.01 -2.96
C ALA A 77 -2.83 5.19 -3.46
N HIS A 78 -2.66 5.40 -4.78
CA HIS A 78 -1.37 5.66 -5.40
C HIS A 78 -0.67 6.88 -4.77
N HIS A 79 -1.39 8.00 -4.66
CA HIS A 79 -0.84 9.25 -4.10
C HIS A 79 -0.35 9.08 -2.66
N LEU A 80 -1.13 8.38 -1.83
CA LEU A 80 -0.78 8.13 -0.44
C LEU A 80 0.43 7.22 -0.30
N LEU A 81 0.50 6.15 -1.10
CA LEU A 81 1.62 5.22 -1.06
C LEU A 81 2.92 5.85 -1.56
N VAL A 82 2.87 6.67 -2.62
CA VAL A 82 4.02 7.49 -3.05
C VAL A 82 4.43 8.45 -1.93
N SER A 83 3.48 9.09 -1.26
CA SER A 83 3.75 9.99 -0.13
C SER A 83 4.30 9.28 1.12
N ALA A 84 4.08 7.97 1.24
CA ALA A 84 4.62 7.17 2.34
C ALA A 84 6.12 6.85 2.16
N LEU A 85 6.59 6.72 0.92
CA LEU A 85 7.96 6.28 0.61
C LEU A 85 9.07 7.11 1.28
N PRO A 86 8.99 8.45 1.36
CA PRO A 86 10.00 9.25 2.06
C PRO A 86 10.17 8.90 3.55
N PHE A 87 9.14 8.32 4.17
CA PHE A 87 9.16 7.90 5.58
C PHE A 87 9.58 6.43 5.77
N ARG A 88 9.76 5.68 4.68
CA ARG A 88 10.09 4.26 4.71
C ARG A 88 11.48 4.04 4.10
N SER A 89 12.46 3.83 4.96
CA SER A 89 13.85 3.61 4.52
C SER A 89 14.06 2.18 4.03
N ARG A 90 14.58 2.02 2.82
CA ARG A 90 14.98 0.72 2.27
C ARG A 90 16.05 0.00 3.11
N ILE A 91 16.90 0.74 3.83
CA ILE A 91 18.00 0.19 4.62
C ILE A 91 17.58 0.03 6.09
N GLN A 92 16.95 1.04 6.67
CA GLN A 92 16.64 1.05 8.11
C GLN A 92 15.32 0.33 8.44
N ALA A 93 14.38 0.30 7.50
CA ALA A 93 13.08 -0.33 7.66
C ALA A 93 12.68 -1.09 6.36
N PRO A 94 13.50 -2.07 5.92
CA PRO A 94 13.33 -2.75 4.63
C PRO A 94 11.94 -3.37 4.44
N ALA A 95 11.38 -3.97 5.49
CA ALA A 95 10.04 -4.54 5.47
C ALA A 95 8.97 -3.47 5.19
N ALA A 96 9.00 -2.34 5.91
CA ALA A 96 8.03 -1.26 5.73
C ALA A 96 8.15 -0.60 4.35
N TRP A 97 9.37 -0.45 3.83
CA TRP A 97 9.59 0.03 2.46
C TRP A 97 9.05 -0.94 1.41
N ALA A 98 9.35 -2.24 1.55
CA ALA A 98 8.87 -3.28 0.65
C ALA A 98 7.35 -3.41 0.66
N THR A 99 6.69 -3.32 1.82
CA THR A 99 5.22 -3.33 1.91
C THR A 99 4.59 -2.17 1.15
N THR A 100 5.12 -0.95 1.29
CA THR A 100 4.62 0.21 0.53
C THR A 100 4.80 0.02 -0.97
N ARG A 101 5.93 -0.54 -1.39
CA ARG A 101 6.27 -0.82 -2.79
C ARG A 101 5.38 -1.92 -3.39
N ALA A 102 5.13 -3.00 -2.64
CA ALA A 102 4.20 -4.05 -3.04
C ALA A 102 2.75 -3.54 -3.14
N ASN A 103 2.31 -2.69 -2.21
CA ASN A 103 1.02 -2.01 -2.30
C ASN A 103 0.91 -1.12 -3.56
N LEU A 104 1.98 -0.40 -3.94
CA LEU A 104 1.98 0.37 -5.20
C LEU A 104 1.80 -0.54 -6.41
N ALA A 105 2.47 -1.69 -6.43
CA ALA A 105 2.31 -2.67 -7.50
C ALA A 105 0.88 -3.19 -7.60
N MET A 106 0.22 -3.43 -6.46
CA MET A 106 -1.20 -3.80 -6.40
C MET A 106 -2.13 -2.71 -6.94
N VAL A 107 -1.85 -1.43 -6.66
CA VAL A 107 -2.65 -0.32 -7.22
C VAL A 107 -2.52 -0.28 -8.74
N HIS A 108 -1.31 -0.42 -9.28
CA HIS A 108 -1.10 -0.48 -10.72
C HIS A 108 -1.82 -1.68 -11.36
N LEU A 109 -1.73 -2.86 -10.74
CA LEU A 109 -2.47 -4.04 -11.18
C LEU A 109 -3.99 -3.79 -11.20
N ALA A 110 -4.54 -3.17 -10.16
CA ALA A 110 -5.97 -2.85 -10.08
C ALA A 110 -6.40 -1.83 -11.14
N ARG A 111 -5.59 -0.79 -11.39
CA ARG A 111 -5.85 0.19 -12.47
C ARG A 111 -5.81 -0.45 -13.85
N TYR A 112 -4.86 -1.36 -14.09
CA TYR A 112 -4.85 -2.16 -15.32
C TYR A 112 -6.14 -2.96 -15.48
N GLN A 113 -6.60 -3.63 -14.42
CA GLN A 113 -7.84 -4.43 -14.47
C GLN A 113 -9.07 -3.56 -14.74
N ALA A 114 -9.10 -2.33 -14.23
CA ALA A 114 -10.22 -1.39 -14.41
C ALA A 114 -10.20 -0.66 -15.77
N GLY A 115 -9.02 -0.26 -16.26
CA GLY A 115 -8.88 0.64 -17.41
C GLY A 115 -8.13 0.06 -18.62
N GLY A 116 -7.40 -1.05 -18.45
CA GLY A 116 -6.65 -1.71 -19.52
C GLY A 116 -5.39 -0.97 -20.00
N ASP A 117 -4.97 0.10 -19.33
CA ASP A 117 -3.77 0.85 -19.68
C ASP A 117 -2.50 0.02 -19.44
N ARG A 118 -1.69 -0.13 -20.47
CA ARG A 118 -0.52 -1.00 -20.48
C ARG A 118 0.62 -0.46 -19.62
N ASP A 119 0.68 0.86 -19.48
CA ASP A 119 1.74 1.51 -18.71
C ASP A 119 1.62 1.15 -17.22
N GLU A 120 0.43 0.75 -16.78
CA GLU A 120 0.19 0.19 -15.44
C GLU A 120 0.92 -1.15 -15.23
N LEU A 121 1.01 -2.02 -16.23
CA LEU A 121 1.75 -3.28 -16.09
C LEU A 121 3.26 -3.04 -15.91
N LEU A 122 3.81 -2.06 -16.64
CA LEU A 122 5.21 -1.67 -16.49
C LEU A 122 5.45 -1.01 -15.13
N SER A 123 4.58 -0.06 -14.74
CA SER A 123 4.66 0.64 -13.46
C SER A 123 4.54 -0.32 -12.28
N GLY A 124 3.68 -1.34 -12.38
CA GLY A 124 3.56 -2.42 -11.40
C GLY A 124 4.86 -3.21 -11.21
N HIS A 125 5.56 -3.57 -12.31
CA HIS A 125 6.87 -4.22 -12.21
C HIS A 125 7.91 -3.31 -11.56
N LEU A 126 7.99 -2.05 -12.01
CA LEU A 126 8.89 -1.05 -11.46
C LEU A 126 8.62 -0.78 -9.97
N ALA A 127 7.39 -0.94 -9.50
CA ALA A 127 7.04 -0.85 -8.09
C ALA A 127 7.61 -2.02 -7.26
N LEU A 128 7.80 -3.20 -7.85
CA LEU A 128 8.38 -4.37 -7.16
C LEU A 128 9.91 -4.40 -7.16
N ASP A 129 10.56 -3.53 -7.96
CA ASP A 129 12.02 -3.51 -8.06
C ASP A 129 12.69 -3.24 -6.71
N GLY A 130 13.73 -4.03 -6.44
CA GLY A 130 14.57 -3.91 -5.25
C GLY A 130 13.97 -4.47 -3.96
N ILE A 131 12.72 -4.96 -3.98
CA ILE A 131 12.07 -5.61 -2.82
C ILE A 131 12.88 -6.84 -2.38
N GLU A 132 13.21 -7.73 -3.29
CA GLU A 132 13.96 -8.96 -2.96
C GLU A 132 15.30 -8.65 -2.31
N GLN A 133 16.07 -7.71 -2.89
CA GLN A 133 17.34 -7.27 -2.32
C GLN A 133 17.16 -6.56 -0.97
N ALA A 134 16.09 -5.80 -0.76
CA ALA A 134 15.82 -5.15 0.52
C ALA A 134 15.49 -6.19 1.62
N LEU A 135 14.87 -7.31 1.24
CA LEU A 135 14.41 -8.35 2.15
C LEU A 135 15.36 -9.57 2.24
N SER A 136 16.52 -9.54 1.58
CA SER A 136 17.47 -10.67 1.55
C SER A 136 18.02 -11.01 2.93
N HIS A 137 18.15 -10.00 3.79
CA HIS A 137 18.64 -10.14 5.18
C HIS A 137 17.50 -10.07 6.20
N THR A 138 16.24 -10.04 5.76
CA THR A 138 15.09 -10.05 6.66
C THR A 138 14.46 -11.45 6.70
N GLY A 139 13.82 -11.79 7.82
CA GLY A 139 13.03 -13.02 7.96
C GLY A 139 11.66 -12.99 7.27
N GLU A 140 11.37 -11.95 6.48
CA GLU A 140 10.04 -11.63 5.93
C GLU A 140 9.69 -12.48 4.70
N THR A 141 9.51 -13.78 4.90
CA THR A 141 9.15 -14.75 3.85
C THR A 141 7.81 -14.44 3.21
N ALA A 142 6.76 -14.21 4.02
CA ALA A 142 5.42 -13.90 3.52
C ALA A 142 5.39 -12.65 2.61
N LEU A 143 6.18 -11.61 2.94
CA LEU A 143 6.28 -10.40 2.12
C LEU A 143 7.02 -10.66 0.79
N ARG A 144 8.05 -11.51 0.80
CA ARG A 144 8.74 -11.93 -0.42
C ARG A 144 7.80 -12.73 -1.32
N ASP A 145 7.07 -13.69 -0.76
CA ASP A 145 6.14 -14.53 -1.50
C ASP A 145 5.00 -13.71 -2.11
N TRP A 146 4.46 -12.75 -1.35
CA TRP A 146 3.45 -11.83 -1.86
C TRP A 146 3.96 -10.97 -3.03
N ALA A 147 5.16 -10.40 -2.92
CA ALA A 147 5.75 -9.62 -4.00
C ALA A 147 5.98 -10.47 -5.27
N THR A 148 6.38 -11.74 -5.11
CA THR A 148 6.51 -12.68 -6.23
C THR A 148 5.15 -12.98 -6.85
N ALA A 149 4.11 -13.25 -6.06
CA ALA A 149 2.77 -13.49 -6.59
C ALA A 149 2.24 -12.30 -7.42
N ILE A 150 2.48 -11.06 -6.98
CA ILE A 150 2.10 -9.87 -7.76
C ILE A 150 2.89 -9.83 -9.09
N ARG A 151 4.20 -10.11 -9.04
CA ARG A 151 5.06 -10.13 -10.23
C ARG A 151 4.55 -11.14 -11.26
N ASP A 152 4.26 -12.35 -10.82
CA ASP A 152 3.80 -13.43 -11.69
C ASP A 152 2.46 -13.06 -12.35
N GLN A 153 1.55 -12.44 -11.59
CA GLN A 153 0.29 -11.95 -12.14
C GLN A 153 0.50 -10.85 -13.19
N LEU A 154 1.43 -9.91 -12.97
CA LEU A 154 1.75 -8.87 -13.94
C LEU A 154 2.37 -9.43 -15.23
N ILE A 155 3.20 -10.48 -15.13
CA ILE A 155 3.80 -11.19 -16.27
C ILE A 155 2.70 -11.92 -17.06
N ASP A 156 1.88 -12.73 -16.39
CA ASP A 156 0.80 -13.49 -17.03
C ASP A 156 -0.18 -12.57 -17.79
N LEU A 157 -0.58 -11.44 -17.19
CA LEU A 157 -1.45 -10.47 -17.87
C LEU A 157 -0.78 -9.86 -19.11
N ARG A 158 0.53 -9.59 -19.06
CA ARG A 158 1.30 -9.08 -20.20
C ARG A 158 1.36 -10.11 -21.33
N GLU A 159 1.54 -11.38 -21.01
CA GLU A 159 1.64 -12.50 -21.96
C GLU A 159 0.31 -12.83 -22.62
N ARG A 160 -0.75 -13.04 -21.84
CA ARG A 160 -2.12 -13.27 -22.37
C ARG A 160 -2.55 -12.18 -23.34
N ARG A 161 -2.10 -10.94 -23.11
CA ARG A 161 -2.39 -9.83 -24.02
C ARG A 161 -1.54 -9.92 -25.30
N ARG A 162 -0.26 -10.30 -25.23
CA ARG A 162 0.58 -10.49 -26.42
C ARG A 162 0.01 -11.54 -27.37
N GLU A 163 -0.50 -12.63 -26.82
CA GLU A 163 -1.11 -13.74 -27.58
C GLU A 163 -2.45 -13.38 -28.23
N ARG A 164 -3.20 -12.43 -27.64
CA ARG A 164 -4.45 -11.90 -28.20
C ARG A 164 -4.24 -10.78 -29.22
N ARG A 165 -3.02 -10.57 -29.71
CA ARG A 165 -2.66 -9.50 -30.67
C ARG A 165 -2.32 -10.10 -32.01
#